data_AF-A0A2W5YUK2-F1
#
_entry.id   AF-A0A2W5YUK2-F1
#
_cell.length_a   1.000
_cell.length_b   1.000
_cell.length_c   1.000
_cell.angle_alpha   90.00
_cell.angle_beta   90.00
_cell.angle_gamma   90.00
#
_symmetry.space_group_name_H-M   'P 1'
#
loop_
_entity.id
_entity.type
_entity.pdbx_description
1 polymer ?
#
loop_
_entity_poly.entity_id
_entity_poly.type
_entity_poly.pdbx_seq_one_letter_code
_entity_poly.pdbx_strand_id
1 'polypeptide(L)'
;MSAAQPPAEQFAALGALAGVVHGFTTRVSDIDVAHDKAEVLARLDHVHREVRNAYGVGDRPLITAEQIHGNRIGVLDRAGEHNECFAGCDGLITNRAGVCLGIYVADCCAVYLVDPVRHAIGLVHSGKKGTELGIARNAIQSMTKQFGSRAEDLVVQLGPCIRPPHYEIDFAAEIVRQCRDLGVIAVNDSNVCTACDLTRYYSYRAEKGRTGRMLAFLALA
;
A
#
# COMPACT_ATOMS: atom_id res chain seq x y z
N MET A 1 -31.55 -6.70 2.07
CA MET A 1 -30.54 -6.40 3.12
C MET A 1 -29.44 -5.62 2.43
N SER A 2 -29.19 -4.36 2.83
CA SER A 2 -28.08 -3.59 2.28
C SER A 2 -26.81 -4.38 2.57
N ALA A 3 -26.03 -4.76 1.56
CA ALA A 3 -24.71 -5.29 1.79
C ALA A 3 -23.97 -4.26 2.66
N ALA A 4 -23.44 -4.69 3.80
CA ALA A 4 -22.60 -3.83 4.61
C ALA A 4 -21.45 -3.34 3.71
N GLN A 5 -21.14 -2.04 3.78
CA GLN A 5 -20.05 -1.48 3.00
C GLN A 5 -18.77 -2.25 3.36
N PRO A 6 -17.99 -2.72 2.36
CA PRO A 6 -16.78 -3.48 2.64
C PRO A 6 -15.84 -2.66 3.56
N PRO A 7 -15.13 -3.29 4.51
CA PRO A 7 -14.29 -2.61 5.48
C PRO A 7 -13.03 -2.04 4.79
N ALA A 8 -13.20 -0.94 4.07
CA ALA A 8 -12.16 -0.28 3.31
C ALA A 8 -12.44 1.21 3.11
N GLU A 9 -11.36 1.96 2.90
CA GLU A 9 -11.40 3.38 2.60
C GLU A 9 -10.68 3.67 1.28
N GLN A 10 -11.06 4.80 0.67
CA GLN A 10 -10.46 5.33 -0.54
C GLN A 10 -9.95 6.75 -0.30
N PHE A 11 -8.88 7.09 -1.00
CA PHE A 11 -8.31 8.44 -0.97
C PHE A 11 -8.80 9.27 -2.16
N ALA A 12 -9.24 10.50 -1.90
CA ALA A 12 -9.78 11.41 -2.93
C ALA A 12 -8.79 11.69 -4.07
N ALA A 13 -7.50 11.85 -3.75
CA ALA A 13 -6.46 12.13 -4.73
C ALA A 13 -6.31 11.02 -5.78
N LEU A 14 -6.47 9.75 -5.38
CA LEU A 14 -6.42 8.62 -6.30
C LEU A 14 -7.77 8.37 -6.97
N GLY A 15 -8.89 8.58 -6.27
CA GLY A 15 -10.24 8.42 -6.82
C GLY A 15 -10.59 9.43 -7.92
N ALA A 16 -9.88 10.55 -7.98
CA ALA A 16 -9.98 11.52 -9.07
C ALA A 16 -9.27 11.08 -10.37
N LEU A 17 -8.44 10.04 -10.33
CA LEU A 17 -7.66 9.57 -11.48
C LEU A 17 -8.46 8.54 -12.28
N ALA A 18 -8.67 8.83 -13.56
CA ALA A 18 -9.32 7.89 -14.46
C ALA A 18 -8.47 6.63 -14.64
N GLY A 19 -9.11 5.47 -14.64
CA GLY A 19 -8.42 4.19 -14.88
C GLY A 19 -7.57 3.71 -13.70
N VAL A 20 -7.79 4.21 -12.49
CA VAL A 20 -7.11 3.77 -11.27
C VAL A 20 -8.14 3.17 -10.33
N VAL A 21 -7.85 1.98 -9.82
CA VAL A 21 -8.63 1.32 -8.76
C VAL A 21 -7.73 1.14 -7.56
N HIS A 22 -8.15 1.63 -6.40
CA HIS A 22 -7.39 1.54 -5.16
C HIS A 22 -8.31 1.35 -3.97
N GLY A 23 -7.70 0.90 -2.87
CA GLY A 23 -8.30 0.95 -1.55
C GLY A 23 -7.30 0.60 -0.46
N PHE A 24 -7.74 0.79 0.77
CA PHE A 24 -7.03 0.44 1.99
C PHE A 24 -8.02 -0.25 2.93
N THR A 25 -7.82 -1.54 3.23
CA THR A 25 -8.72 -2.26 4.12
C THR A 25 -8.61 -1.74 5.55
N THR A 26 -9.71 -1.80 6.29
CA THR A 26 -9.76 -1.48 7.73
C THR A 26 -9.80 -2.77 8.56
N ARG A 27 -9.75 -2.63 9.88
CA ARG A 27 -9.86 -3.75 10.83
C ARG A 27 -11.13 -4.56 10.57
N VAL A 28 -11.01 -5.87 10.79
CA VAL A 28 -12.10 -6.85 10.79
C VAL A 28 -12.22 -7.39 12.22
N SER A 29 -13.39 -7.29 12.84
CA SER A 29 -13.59 -7.67 14.25
C SER A 29 -13.63 -9.17 14.49
N ASP A 30 -14.08 -9.94 13.50
CA ASP A 30 -14.48 -11.34 13.68
C ASP A 30 -13.38 -12.34 13.33
N ILE A 31 -12.14 -11.87 13.20
CA ILE A 31 -10.97 -12.69 12.87
C ILE A 31 -10.02 -12.72 14.06
N ASP A 32 -9.67 -13.93 14.49
CA ASP A 32 -8.61 -14.13 15.48
C ASP A 32 -7.23 -13.80 14.88
N VAL A 33 -6.62 -12.74 15.40
CA VAL A 33 -5.33 -12.21 14.97
C VAL A 33 -4.20 -12.54 15.94
N ALA A 34 -4.45 -13.40 16.93
CA ALA A 34 -3.50 -13.73 18.00
C ALA A 34 -2.48 -14.81 17.61
N HIS A 35 -2.12 -14.90 16.33
CA HIS A 35 -1.24 -15.88 15.68
C HIS A 35 -0.02 -15.21 15.01
N ASP A 36 0.85 -15.99 14.37
CA ASP A 36 1.93 -15.42 13.56
C ASP A 36 1.39 -14.73 12.28
N LYS A 37 2.24 -13.91 11.65
CA LYS A 37 1.86 -13.09 10.49
C LYS A 37 1.28 -13.94 9.34
N ALA A 38 1.86 -15.11 9.05
CA ALA A 38 1.45 -15.90 7.90
C ALA A 38 0.05 -16.49 8.14
N GLU A 39 -0.20 -17.01 9.33
CA GLU A 39 -1.52 -17.53 9.69
C GLU A 39 -2.58 -16.42 9.71
N VAL A 40 -2.26 -15.26 10.29
CA VAL A 40 -3.17 -14.10 10.31
C VAL A 40 -3.52 -13.65 8.88
N LEU A 41 -2.55 -13.60 7.97
CA LEU A 41 -2.82 -13.25 6.57
C LEU A 41 -3.69 -14.29 5.86
N ALA A 42 -3.46 -15.58 6.11
CA ALA A 42 -4.31 -16.65 5.57
C ALA A 42 -5.77 -16.52 6.05
N ARG A 43 -5.97 -16.15 7.32
CA ARG A 43 -7.31 -15.89 7.88
C ARG A 43 -7.97 -14.65 7.27
N LEU A 44 -7.21 -13.60 7.00
CA LEU A 44 -7.70 -12.35 6.41
C LEU A 44 -7.94 -12.44 4.89
N ASP A 45 -7.37 -13.43 4.20
CA ASP A 45 -7.37 -13.50 2.74
C ASP A 45 -8.78 -13.43 2.13
N HIS A 46 -9.73 -14.17 2.69
CA HIS A 46 -11.11 -14.17 2.18
C HIS A 46 -11.75 -12.78 2.24
N VAL A 47 -11.63 -12.07 3.37
CA VAL A 47 -12.17 -10.71 3.52
C VAL A 47 -11.46 -9.73 2.61
N HIS A 48 -10.13 -9.83 2.51
CA HIS A 48 -9.36 -9.00 1.59
C HIS A 48 -9.78 -9.21 0.13
N ARG A 49 -10.05 -10.46 -0.27
CA ARG A 49 -10.58 -10.77 -1.60
C ARG A 49 -11.99 -10.21 -1.79
N GLU A 50 -12.88 -10.35 -0.81
CA GLU A 50 -14.23 -9.79 -0.87
C GLU A 50 -14.23 -8.26 -1.02
N VAL A 51 -13.37 -7.57 -0.26
CA VAL A 51 -13.15 -6.13 -0.43
C VAL A 51 -12.71 -5.86 -1.87
N ARG A 52 -11.64 -6.51 -2.35
CA ARG A 52 -11.17 -6.30 -3.72
C ARG A 52 -12.24 -6.60 -4.78
N ASN A 53 -13.09 -7.61 -4.56
CA ASN A 53 -14.23 -7.92 -5.44
C ASN A 53 -15.23 -6.77 -5.49
N ALA A 54 -15.53 -6.13 -4.36
CA ALA A 54 -16.40 -4.97 -4.32
C ALA A 54 -15.85 -3.76 -5.11
N TYR A 55 -14.53 -3.72 -5.33
CA TYR A 55 -13.86 -2.73 -6.19
C TYR A 55 -13.57 -3.25 -7.61
N GLY A 56 -14.05 -4.44 -7.99
CA GLY A 56 -13.88 -5.00 -9.34
C GLY A 56 -12.49 -5.55 -9.66
N VAL A 57 -11.66 -5.81 -8.64
CA VAL A 57 -10.27 -6.26 -8.81
C VAL A 57 -9.95 -7.55 -8.04
N GLY A 58 -10.94 -8.21 -7.44
CA GLY A 58 -10.68 -9.41 -6.62
C GLY A 58 -10.46 -10.71 -7.40
N ASP A 59 -10.85 -10.77 -8.68
CA ASP A 59 -10.50 -11.85 -9.60
C ASP A 59 -9.20 -11.61 -10.38
N ARG A 60 -8.60 -10.42 -10.22
CA ARG A 60 -7.28 -10.12 -10.78
C ARG A 60 -6.20 -10.77 -9.91
N PRO A 61 -5.12 -11.30 -10.52
CA PRO A 61 -3.97 -11.78 -9.76
C PRO A 61 -3.46 -10.72 -8.78
N LEU A 62 -3.36 -11.12 -7.51
CA LEU A 62 -2.79 -10.30 -6.45
C LEU A 62 -1.28 -10.47 -6.44
N ILE A 63 -0.57 -9.36 -6.65
CA ILE A 63 0.87 -9.30 -6.68
C ILE A 63 1.33 -8.60 -5.41
N THR A 64 2.06 -9.31 -4.55
CA THR A 64 2.53 -8.82 -3.26
C THR A 64 4.05 -8.82 -3.18
N ALA A 65 4.58 -8.18 -2.15
CA ALA A 65 6.00 -8.24 -1.81
C ALA A 65 6.18 -9.00 -0.49
N GLU A 66 7.32 -9.65 -0.30
CA GLU A 66 7.63 -10.37 0.95
C GLU A 66 7.67 -9.41 2.18
N GLN A 67 8.09 -8.16 1.95
CA GLN A 67 8.19 -7.08 2.92
C GLN A 67 9.19 -7.36 4.05
N ILE A 68 10.48 -7.30 3.71
CA ILE A 68 11.61 -7.52 4.63
C ILE A 68 12.13 -6.24 5.28
N HIS A 69 11.38 -5.14 5.17
CA HIS A 69 11.74 -3.79 5.62
C HIS A 69 13.03 -3.25 4.97
N GLY A 70 13.28 -3.66 3.72
CA GLY A 70 14.33 -3.13 2.85
C GLY A 70 13.82 -1.98 1.97
N ASN A 71 14.50 -1.75 0.85
CA ASN A 71 14.12 -0.74 -0.15
C ASN A 71 14.03 -1.30 -1.58
N ARG A 72 14.10 -2.62 -1.76
CA ARG A 72 14.09 -3.24 -3.09
C ARG A 72 12.68 -3.19 -3.70
N ILE A 73 12.64 -2.85 -4.99
CA ILE A 73 11.42 -2.76 -5.79
C ILE A 73 11.35 -3.96 -6.74
N GLY A 74 10.25 -4.71 -6.66
CA GLY A 74 9.88 -5.70 -7.65
C GLY A 74 9.22 -5.02 -8.86
N VAL A 75 9.62 -5.41 -10.06
CA VAL A 75 9.03 -4.91 -11.31
C VAL A 75 8.22 -6.03 -11.94
N LEU A 76 6.93 -5.79 -12.15
CA LEU A 76 6.09 -6.69 -12.93
C LEU A 76 5.89 -6.09 -14.33
N ASP A 77 6.59 -6.66 -15.31
CA ASP A 77 6.59 -6.25 -16.72
C ASP A 77 5.85 -7.23 -17.64
N ARG A 78 5.41 -8.36 -17.10
CA ARG A 78 4.65 -9.41 -17.78
C ARG A 78 3.19 -9.42 -17.36
N ALA A 79 2.35 -10.13 -18.12
CA ALA A 79 0.99 -10.41 -17.68
C ALA A 79 1.04 -11.19 -16.36
N GLY A 80 0.28 -10.73 -15.35
CA GLY A 80 0.06 -11.55 -14.17
C GLY A 80 -0.93 -12.64 -14.52
N GLU A 81 -0.55 -13.90 -14.32
CA GLU A 81 -1.41 -15.06 -14.57
C GLU A 81 -1.96 -15.65 -13.27
N HIS A 82 -1.19 -15.53 -12.18
CA HIS A 82 -1.49 -16.08 -10.87
C HIS A 82 -1.00 -15.12 -9.78
N ASN A 83 -1.52 -15.30 -8.57
CA ASN A 83 -1.02 -14.56 -7.41
C ASN A 83 0.48 -14.83 -7.24
N GLU A 84 1.25 -13.78 -6.99
CA GLU A 84 2.71 -13.86 -6.92
C GLU A 84 3.21 -13.00 -5.76
N CYS A 85 4.22 -13.49 -5.02
CA CYS A 85 4.90 -12.73 -3.99
C CYS A 85 6.37 -12.52 -4.38
N PHE A 86 6.78 -11.27 -4.57
CA PHE A 86 8.16 -10.93 -4.93
C PHE A 86 9.08 -11.02 -3.70
N ALA A 87 10.01 -11.98 -3.74
CA ALA A 87 10.97 -12.24 -2.68
C ALA A 87 11.94 -11.06 -2.47
N GLY A 88 12.24 -10.77 -1.20
CA GLY A 88 13.20 -9.74 -0.77
C GLY A 88 12.85 -8.32 -1.20
N CYS A 89 11.60 -8.06 -1.57
CA CYS A 89 11.11 -6.75 -1.98
C CYS A 89 10.20 -6.15 -0.92
N ASP A 90 10.10 -4.83 -0.92
CA ASP A 90 9.19 -4.05 -0.08
C ASP A 90 8.32 -3.10 -0.91
N GLY A 91 8.52 -3.07 -2.23
CA GLY A 91 7.71 -2.28 -3.13
C GLY A 91 7.55 -2.97 -4.46
N LEU A 92 6.49 -2.62 -5.17
CA LEU A 92 6.14 -3.17 -6.47
C LEU A 92 5.82 -2.02 -7.42
N ILE A 93 6.20 -2.17 -8.69
CA ILE A 93 5.80 -1.26 -9.76
C ILE A 93 5.38 -2.04 -11.01
N THR A 94 4.43 -1.49 -11.77
CA THR A 94 3.98 -2.07 -13.03
C THR A 94 3.28 -1.02 -13.91
N ASN A 95 3.27 -1.25 -15.23
CA ASN A 95 2.38 -0.59 -16.19
C ASN A 95 1.39 -1.58 -16.83
N ARG A 96 1.26 -2.78 -16.25
CA ARG A 96 0.37 -3.83 -16.75
C ARG A 96 -1.00 -3.66 -16.10
N ALA A 97 -2.03 -3.51 -16.93
CA ALA A 97 -3.40 -3.71 -16.51
C ALA A 97 -3.69 -5.20 -16.22
N GLY A 98 -4.80 -5.48 -15.56
CA GLY A 98 -5.25 -6.85 -15.28
C GLY A 98 -4.64 -7.51 -14.05
N VAL A 99 -3.77 -6.81 -13.30
CA VAL A 99 -3.23 -7.26 -12.02
C VAL A 99 -3.64 -6.30 -10.90
N CYS A 100 -3.52 -6.74 -9.65
CA CYS A 100 -3.71 -5.92 -8.47
C CYS A 100 -2.44 -5.96 -7.61
N LEU A 101 -1.77 -4.83 -7.41
CA LEU A 101 -0.68 -4.73 -6.43
C LEU A 101 -1.25 -4.76 -5.02
N GLY A 102 -0.54 -5.39 -4.08
CA GLY A 102 -0.94 -5.49 -2.67
C GLY A 102 0.24 -5.31 -1.71
N ILE A 103 0.07 -4.48 -0.68
CA ILE A 103 1.03 -4.26 0.40
C ILE A 103 0.31 -4.37 1.74
N TYR A 104 0.82 -5.23 2.64
CA TYR A 104 0.24 -5.43 3.96
C TYR A 104 0.87 -4.53 5.00
N VAL A 105 0.07 -3.85 5.82
CA VAL A 105 0.58 -2.95 6.86
C VAL A 105 -0.16 -3.12 8.19
N ALA A 106 0.57 -2.87 9.27
CA ALA A 106 0.03 -2.52 10.58
C ALA A 106 1.09 -1.58 11.16
N ASP A 107 0.79 -0.28 11.18
CA ASP A 107 1.68 0.86 11.48
C ASP A 107 2.61 1.37 10.38
N CYS A 108 3.26 0.52 9.56
CA CYS A 108 4.07 1.05 8.45
C CYS A 108 3.20 1.76 7.40
N CYS A 109 3.77 2.72 6.67
CA CYS A 109 3.02 3.43 5.63
C CYS A 109 2.96 2.60 4.34
N ALA A 110 1.76 2.38 3.81
CA ALA A 110 1.60 2.05 2.40
C ALA A 110 1.65 3.34 1.58
N VAL A 111 2.58 3.45 0.63
CA VAL A 111 2.70 4.62 -0.25
C VAL A 111 2.32 4.20 -1.66
N TYR A 112 1.27 4.84 -2.17
CA TYR A 112 0.75 4.66 -3.51
C TYR A 112 1.43 5.67 -4.44
N LEU A 113 1.87 5.20 -5.60
CA LEU A 113 2.46 6.01 -6.65
C LEU A 113 1.66 5.76 -7.92
N VAL A 114 1.16 6.82 -8.54
CA VAL A 114 0.42 6.71 -9.79
C VAL A 114 0.98 7.71 -10.79
N ASP A 115 1.33 7.21 -11.97
CA ASP A 115 1.62 8.01 -13.14
C ASP A 115 0.39 7.96 -14.09
N PRO A 116 -0.46 9.00 -14.10
CA PRO A 116 -1.63 9.04 -14.97
C PRO A 116 -1.26 9.29 -16.44
N VAL A 117 -0.05 9.76 -16.75
CA VAL A 117 0.39 10.08 -18.12
C VAL A 117 0.96 8.82 -18.79
N ARG A 118 1.72 8.01 -18.05
CA ARG A 118 2.41 6.81 -18.57
C ARG A 118 1.64 5.53 -18.23
N HIS A 119 0.53 5.66 -17.51
CA HIS A 119 -0.29 4.56 -17.03
C HIS A 119 0.55 3.52 -16.28
N ALA A 120 1.30 4.00 -15.29
CA ALA A 120 2.13 3.16 -14.43
C ALA A 120 1.75 3.38 -12.96
N ILE A 121 1.84 2.33 -12.17
CA ILE A 121 1.52 2.34 -10.75
C ILE A 121 2.67 1.73 -9.94
N GLY A 122 2.76 2.17 -8.70
CA GLY A 122 3.65 1.62 -7.69
C GLY A 122 2.97 1.57 -6.34
N LEU A 123 3.28 0.54 -5.55
CA LEU A 123 2.79 0.40 -4.19
C LEU A 123 3.94 -0.08 -3.30
N VAL A 124 4.27 0.69 -2.27
CA VAL A 124 5.45 0.42 -1.43
C VAL A 124 5.11 0.38 0.06
N HIS A 125 5.81 -0.51 0.76
CA HIS A 125 5.81 -0.66 2.21
C HIS A 125 6.95 0.18 2.81
N SER A 126 6.60 1.26 3.49
CA SER A 126 7.57 2.19 4.07
C SER A 126 7.38 2.31 5.59
N GLY A 127 8.09 1.47 6.34
CA GLY A 127 8.32 1.66 7.78
C GLY A 127 9.54 2.54 8.05
N LYS A 128 9.99 2.61 9.32
CA LYS A 128 11.22 3.34 9.71
C LYS A 128 12.42 2.99 8.81
N LYS A 129 12.80 1.70 8.79
CA LYS A 129 13.98 1.23 8.05
C LYS A 129 13.87 1.44 6.54
N GLY A 130 12.70 1.14 5.95
CA GLY A 130 12.46 1.36 4.52
C GLY A 130 12.56 2.84 4.14
N THR A 131 12.07 3.72 5.01
CA THR A 131 12.16 5.18 4.83
C THR A 131 13.60 5.68 4.94
N GLU A 132 14.36 5.22 5.94
CA GLU A 132 15.80 5.51 6.08
C GLU A 132 16.61 5.04 4.85
N LEU A 133 16.24 3.90 4.28
CA LEU A 133 16.81 3.36 3.05
C LEU A 133 16.26 4.00 1.76
N GLY A 134 15.32 4.95 1.88
CA GLY A 134 14.76 5.70 0.75
C GLY A 134 13.89 4.88 -0.20
N ILE A 135 13.06 3.96 0.30
CA ILE A 135 12.23 3.10 -0.56
C ILE A 135 11.28 3.90 -1.49
N ALA A 136 10.67 4.98 -1.00
CA ALA A 136 9.81 5.83 -1.83
C ALA A 136 10.61 6.48 -2.97
N ARG A 137 11.82 6.98 -2.66
CA ARG A 137 12.76 7.50 -3.66
C ARG A 137 13.13 6.42 -4.69
N ASN A 138 13.48 5.23 -4.23
CA ASN A 138 13.85 4.13 -5.11
C ASN A 138 12.70 3.71 -6.03
N ALA A 139 11.46 3.70 -5.54
CA ALA A 139 10.28 3.41 -6.35
C ALA A 139 10.04 4.44 -7.44
N ILE A 140 10.10 5.73 -7.11
CA ILE A 140 9.97 6.83 -8.09
C ILE A 140 11.06 6.71 -9.17
N GLN A 141 12.32 6.54 -8.76
CA GLN A 141 13.43 6.38 -9.70
C GLN A 141 13.29 5.12 -10.56
N SER A 142 12.77 4.03 -9.99
CA SER A 142 12.48 2.79 -10.73
C SER A 142 11.35 2.98 -11.74
N MET A 143 10.29 3.72 -11.40
CA MET A 143 9.23 4.07 -12.36
C MET A 143 9.77 4.94 -13.49
N THR A 144 10.64 5.92 -13.20
CA THR A 144 11.33 6.71 -14.23
C THR A 144 12.16 5.82 -15.14
N LYS A 145 12.98 4.94 -14.58
CA LYS A 145 13.85 4.05 -15.36
C LYS A 145 13.06 3.07 -16.22
N GLN A 146 11.98 2.50 -15.69
CA GLN A 146 11.25 1.41 -16.34
C GLN A 146 10.18 1.90 -17.32
N PHE A 147 9.48 2.99 -16.97
CA PHE A 147 8.29 3.44 -17.69
C PHE A 147 8.42 4.86 -18.27
N GLY A 148 9.55 5.53 -18.03
CA GLY A 148 9.73 6.93 -18.42
C GLY A 148 8.89 7.91 -17.58
N SER A 149 8.41 7.47 -16.41
CA SER A 149 7.65 8.32 -15.49
C SER A 149 8.45 9.54 -15.05
N ARG A 150 7.80 10.69 -14.96
CA ARG A 150 8.41 11.93 -14.47
C ARG A 150 7.83 12.24 -13.10
N ALA A 151 8.69 12.60 -12.14
CA ALA A 151 8.26 12.86 -10.77
C ALA A 151 7.14 13.92 -10.69
N GLU A 152 7.22 14.97 -11.51
CA GLU A 152 6.21 16.04 -11.58
C GLU A 152 4.82 15.55 -12.04
N ASP A 153 4.76 14.46 -12.81
CA ASP A 153 3.52 13.84 -13.30
C ASP A 153 2.93 12.87 -12.25
N LEU A 154 3.71 12.45 -11.24
CA LEU A 154 3.27 11.47 -10.27
C LEU A 154 2.28 12.05 -9.26
N VAL A 155 1.24 11.28 -8.98
CA VAL A 155 0.39 11.44 -7.80
C VAL A 155 0.83 10.44 -6.74
N VAL A 156 1.28 10.95 -5.60
CA VAL A 156 1.67 10.16 -4.44
C VAL A 156 0.61 10.30 -3.35
N GLN A 157 0.24 9.17 -2.75
CA GLN A 157 -0.67 9.11 -1.63
C GLN A 157 -0.08 8.23 -0.52
N LEU A 158 -0.02 8.75 0.71
CA LEU A 158 0.34 8.00 1.90
C LEU A 158 -0.94 7.52 2.60
N GLY A 159 -1.04 6.22 2.87
CA GLY A 159 -2.12 5.63 3.65
C GLY A 159 -1.98 5.90 5.16
N PRO A 160 -2.93 5.42 5.98
CA PRO A 160 -2.80 5.44 7.43
C PRO A 160 -1.55 4.71 7.90
N CYS A 161 -0.82 5.30 8.84
CA CYS A 161 0.39 4.73 9.44
C CYS A 161 0.57 5.23 10.87
N ILE A 162 1.46 4.63 11.67
CA ILE A 162 1.73 5.13 13.02
C ILE A 162 2.48 6.47 12.97
N ARG A 163 2.22 7.35 13.94
CA ARG A 163 2.73 8.72 14.00
C ARG A 163 3.03 9.12 15.44
N PRO A 164 3.80 10.21 15.67
CA PRO A 164 3.89 10.84 16.98
C PRO A 164 2.49 11.22 17.52
N PRO A 165 2.26 11.12 18.84
CA PRO A 165 3.19 10.66 19.87
C PRO A 165 3.26 9.13 20.04
N HIS A 166 2.47 8.34 19.30
CA HIS A 166 2.42 6.87 19.44
C HIS A 166 3.65 6.15 18.88
N TYR A 167 4.40 6.84 18.01
CA TYR A 167 5.75 6.46 17.62
C TYR A 167 6.62 7.70 17.47
N GLU A 168 7.82 7.67 18.03
CA GLU A 168 8.73 8.81 18.07
C GLU A 168 9.27 9.22 16.69
N ILE A 169 9.24 8.30 15.73
CA ILE A 169 9.72 8.54 14.36
C ILE A 169 8.53 8.91 13.46
N ASP A 170 8.58 10.10 12.90
CA ASP A 170 7.65 10.54 11.85
C ASP A 170 8.18 10.20 10.45
N PHE A 171 8.14 8.92 10.10
CA PHE A 171 8.56 8.50 8.77
C PHE A 171 7.59 8.97 7.67
N ALA A 172 6.34 9.32 7.99
CA ALA A 172 5.41 9.87 7.01
C ALA A 172 5.88 11.25 6.53
N ALA A 173 6.27 12.14 7.46
CA ALA A 173 6.87 13.43 7.12
C ALA A 173 8.14 13.27 6.27
N GLU A 174 8.99 12.29 6.61
CA GLU A 174 10.21 12.00 5.84
C GLU A 174 9.91 11.46 4.43
N ILE A 175 8.92 10.57 4.26
CA ILE A 175 8.46 10.11 2.94
C ILE A 175 8.00 11.30 2.10
N VAL A 176 7.18 12.20 2.67
CA VAL A 176 6.71 13.41 1.96
C VAL A 176 7.89 14.27 1.52
N ARG A 177 8.88 14.47 2.40
CA ARG A 177 10.11 15.21 2.08
C ARG A 177 10.87 14.55 0.93
N GLN A 178 11.09 13.23 0.98
CA GLN A 178 11.79 12.49 -0.07
C GLN A 178 11.09 12.57 -1.43
N CYS A 179 9.75 12.52 -1.48
CA CYS A 179 8.99 12.70 -2.71
C CYS A 179 9.15 14.12 -3.27
N ARG A 180 9.05 15.15 -2.43
CA ARG A 180 9.22 16.54 -2.85
C ARG A 180 10.64 16.85 -3.34
N ASP A 181 11.67 16.28 -2.69
CA ASP A 181 13.07 16.41 -3.13
C ASP A 181 13.31 15.85 -4.55
N LEU A 182 12.46 14.93 -5.02
CA LEU A 182 12.53 14.37 -6.37
C LEU A 182 11.71 15.17 -7.40
N GLY A 183 11.00 16.21 -6.97
CA GLY A 183 10.14 17.02 -7.83
C GLY A 183 8.70 16.52 -7.94
N VAL A 184 8.25 15.61 -7.05
CA VAL A 184 6.82 15.25 -6.99
C VAL A 184 6.02 16.43 -6.45
N ILE A 185 5.08 16.93 -7.26
CA ILE A 185 4.23 18.06 -6.91
C ILE A 185 3.01 17.60 -6.09
N ALA A 186 2.34 16.55 -6.55
CA ALA A 186 1.12 16.02 -5.93
C ALA A 186 1.43 14.95 -4.88
N VAL A 187 1.79 15.38 -3.67
CA VAL A 187 2.00 14.49 -2.51
C VAL A 187 0.88 14.68 -1.49
N ASN A 188 0.10 13.62 -1.27
CA ASN A 188 -1.06 13.62 -0.39
C ASN A 188 -0.81 12.69 0.80
N ASP A 189 -1.11 13.16 2.00
CA ASP A 189 -1.01 12.38 3.23
C ASP A 189 -2.41 12.23 3.86
N SER A 190 -2.80 10.99 4.18
CA SER A 190 -4.02 10.73 4.96
C SER A 190 -4.04 11.46 6.30
N ASN A 191 -2.86 11.73 6.89
CA ASN A 191 -2.69 12.28 8.23
C ASN A 191 -3.36 11.43 9.34
N VAL A 192 -3.63 10.16 9.06
CA VAL A 192 -4.27 9.23 10.01
C VAL A 192 -3.21 8.42 10.74
N CYS A 193 -3.36 8.31 12.07
CA CYS A 193 -2.54 7.46 12.92
C CYS A 193 -3.24 6.12 13.21
N THR A 194 -2.63 5.01 12.82
CA THR A 194 -3.20 3.65 13.04
C THR A 194 -3.34 3.29 14.52
N ALA A 195 -2.49 3.83 15.39
CA ALA A 195 -2.55 3.58 16.83
C ALA A 195 -3.61 4.42 17.56
N CYS A 196 -4.16 5.47 16.93
CA CYS A 196 -5.17 6.32 17.56
C CYS A 196 -6.58 5.71 17.56
N ASP A 197 -6.87 4.80 16.62
CA ASP A 197 -8.18 4.18 16.48
C ASP A 197 -8.03 2.68 16.19
N LEU A 198 -7.94 1.90 17.27
CA LEU A 198 -7.86 0.45 17.20
C LEU A 198 -9.20 -0.21 16.85
N THR A 199 -10.29 0.54 16.75
CA THR A 199 -11.56 -0.01 16.22
C THR A 199 -11.53 -0.08 14.70
N ARG A 200 -10.78 0.83 14.08
CA ARG A 200 -10.67 0.96 12.62
C ARG A 200 -9.38 0.40 12.04
N TYR A 201 -8.28 0.38 12.79
CA TYR A 201 -6.98 -0.07 12.29
C TYR A 201 -6.35 -1.15 13.17
N TYR A 202 -5.50 -1.97 12.55
CA TYR A 202 -4.54 -2.80 13.26
C TYR A 202 -3.28 -1.99 13.53
N SER A 203 -2.70 -2.12 14.74
CA SER A 203 -1.47 -1.44 15.12
C SER A 203 -0.52 -2.42 15.81
N TYR A 204 0.59 -2.73 15.13
CA TYR A 204 1.60 -3.64 15.65
C TYR A 204 2.19 -3.15 16.98
N ARG A 205 2.44 -1.85 17.10
CA ARG A 205 3.00 -1.22 18.28
C ARG A 205 2.00 -1.19 19.43
N ALA A 206 0.78 -0.72 19.20
CA ALA A 206 -0.23 -0.60 20.25
C ALA A 206 -0.66 -1.98 20.77
N GLU A 207 -0.71 -2.98 19.89
CA GLU A 207 -1.15 -4.35 20.22
C GLU A 207 0.02 -5.32 20.47
N LYS A 208 1.23 -4.78 20.67
CA LYS A 208 2.43 -5.54 21.09
C LYS A 208 2.74 -6.75 20.20
N GLY A 209 2.56 -6.57 18.89
CA GLY A 209 2.87 -7.53 17.85
C GLY A 209 1.81 -8.60 17.56
N ARG A 210 0.76 -8.69 18.38
CA ARG A 210 -0.34 -9.65 18.21
C ARG A 210 -1.53 -8.96 17.54
N THR A 211 -1.47 -8.79 16.22
CA THR A 211 -2.47 -8.02 15.48
C THR A 211 -2.60 -8.44 14.02
N GLY A 212 -3.69 -8.01 13.38
CA GLY A 212 -4.00 -8.18 11.96
C GLY A 212 -3.12 -7.35 11.04
N ARG A 213 -3.44 -7.38 9.75
CA ARG A 213 -2.83 -6.49 8.75
C ARG A 213 -3.93 -5.88 7.91
N MET A 214 -3.85 -4.58 7.68
CA MET A 214 -4.55 -3.94 6.58
C MET A 214 -3.86 -4.32 5.27
N LEU A 215 -4.63 -4.33 4.18
CA LEU A 215 -4.18 -4.47 2.81
C LEU A 215 -4.40 -3.13 2.10
N ALA A 216 -3.30 -2.50 1.70
CA ALA A 216 -3.31 -1.50 0.65
C ALA A 216 -3.32 -2.22 -0.71
N PHE A 217 -4.19 -1.81 -1.63
CA PHE A 217 -4.20 -2.38 -2.98
C PHE A 217 -4.37 -1.31 -4.06
N LEU A 218 -3.77 -1.55 -5.22
CA LEU A 218 -3.72 -0.62 -6.35
C LEU A 218 -3.69 -1.38 -7.68
N ALA A 219 -4.52 -0.97 -8.63
CA ALA A 219 -4.61 -1.55 -9.96
C ALA A 219 -4.91 -0.47 -11.01
N LEU A 220 -4.48 -0.72 -12.25
CA LEU A 220 -4.95 0.00 -13.43
C LEU A 220 -6.24 -0.67 -13.92
N ALA A 221 -7.29 0.11 -14.19
CA ALA A 221 -8.59 -0.39 -14.64
C ALA A 221 -8.48 -1.21 -15.92
#